data_AF-A0A1G5PV64-F1
#
_entry.id   AF-A0A1G5PV64-F1
#
_cell.length_a   1.000
_cell.length_b   1.000
_cell.length_c   1.000
_cell.angle_alpha   90.00
_cell.angle_beta   90.00
_cell.angle_gamma   90.00
#
_symmetry.space_group_name_H-M   'P 1'
#
loop_
_entity.id
_entity.type
_entity.pdbx_description
1 polymer ?
#
loop_
_entity_poly.entity_id
_entity_poly.type
_entity_poly.pdbx_seq_one_letter_code
_entity_poly.pdbx_strand_id
1 'polypeptide(L)'
;MRRIYAEWPQPAKALMLCFPAFFILSFILAALKFPFWAVLVPITLAGVSVFSLGFCIFRDIKNTATTWSRLYRESKNIAPDGFTIADVPTIKGMGFMYMLMGAMFVAGSLWTVFTTAR
;
A
#
# COMPACT_ATOMS: atom_id res chain seq x y z
N MET A 1 -16.30 6.33 -5.03
CA MET A 1 -15.43 5.15 -4.81
C MET A 1 -15.41 4.15 -5.96
N ARG A 2 -16.53 3.80 -6.62
CA ARG A 2 -16.58 2.76 -7.67
C ARG A 2 -15.60 2.99 -8.85
N ARG A 3 -15.38 4.24 -9.26
CA ARG A 3 -14.39 4.62 -10.30
C ARG A 3 -12.92 4.48 -9.88
N ILE A 4 -12.59 4.82 -8.63
CA ILE A 4 -11.21 4.71 -8.09
C ILE A 4 -10.69 3.28 -8.23
N TYR A 5 -11.54 2.29 -7.94
CA TYR A 5 -11.19 0.88 -8.11
C TYR A 5 -11.25 0.39 -9.57
N ALA A 6 -11.94 1.08 -10.47
CA ALA A 6 -12.02 0.68 -11.88
C ALA A 6 -10.84 1.21 -12.70
N GLU A 7 -10.40 2.44 -12.43
CA GLU A 7 -9.48 3.19 -13.28
C GLU A 7 -8.01 3.07 -12.87
N TRP A 8 -7.72 2.42 -11.74
CA TRP A 8 -6.35 2.25 -11.29
C TRP A 8 -5.54 1.26 -12.13
N PRO A 9 -4.30 1.62 -12.50
CA PRO A 9 -3.43 0.73 -13.26
C PRO A 9 -3.00 -0.49 -12.46
N GLN A 10 -2.86 -1.63 -13.16
CA GLN A 10 -2.27 -2.85 -12.60
C GLN A 10 -0.74 -2.79 -12.69
N PRO A 11 0.03 -3.11 -11.64
CA PRO A 11 -0.37 -3.93 -10.50
C PRO A 11 -0.83 -3.16 -9.26
N ALA A 12 -0.72 -1.83 -9.25
CA ALA A 12 -1.03 -0.98 -8.09
C ALA A 12 -2.44 -1.23 -7.54
N LYS A 13 -3.42 -1.45 -8.44
CA LYS A 13 -4.80 -1.80 -8.07
C LYS A 13 -4.89 -3.06 -7.20
N ALA A 14 -4.23 -4.13 -7.62
CA ALA A 14 -4.21 -5.38 -6.86
C ALA A 14 -3.53 -5.15 -5.50
N LEU A 15 -2.39 -4.47 -5.49
CA LEU A 15 -1.62 -4.20 -4.27
C LEU A 15 -2.40 -3.35 -3.24
N MET A 16 -3.20 -2.38 -3.70
CA MET A 16 -4.07 -1.58 -2.84
C MET A 16 -5.16 -2.41 -2.15
N LEU A 17 -5.63 -3.47 -2.79
CA LEU A 17 -6.61 -4.40 -2.20
C LEU A 17 -5.94 -5.46 -1.33
N CYS A 18 -4.74 -5.93 -1.72
CA CYS A 18 -3.98 -6.91 -0.97
C CYS A 18 -3.60 -6.41 0.42
N PHE A 19 -3.20 -5.15 0.58
CA PHE A 19 -2.84 -4.61 1.90
C PHE A 19 -3.96 -4.77 2.94
N PRO A 20 -5.16 -4.16 2.79
CA PRO A 20 -6.22 -4.28 3.79
C PRO A 20 -6.72 -5.72 3.90
N ALA A 21 -6.74 -6.50 2.80
CA ALA A 21 -7.15 -7.90 2.85
C ALA A 21 -6.22 -8.74 3.75
N PHE A 22 -4.90 -8.65 3.56
CA PHE A 22 -3.94 -9.37 4.38
C PHE A 22 -3.89 -8.82 5.81
N PHE A 23 -4.00 -7.51 5.99
CA PHE A 23 -4.04 -6.91 7.31
C PHE A 23 -5.25 -7.41 8.12
N ILE A 24 -6.46 -7.38 7.54
CA ILE A 24 -7.67 -7.92 8.18
C ILE A 24 -7.56 -9.43 8.42
N LEU A 25 -7.04 -10.18 7.45
CA LEU A 25 -6.82 -11.62 7.60
C LEU A 25 -5.95 -11.93 8.82
N SER A 26 -4.91 -11.13 9.08
CA SER A 26 -4.06 -11.32 10.27
C SER A 26 -4.84 -11.21 11.58
N PHE A 27 -5.75 -10.23 11.70
CA PHE A 27 -6.62 -10.10 12.88
C PHE A 27 -7.59 -11.26 13.02
N ILE A 28 -8.17 -11.72 11.92
CA ILE A 28 -9.09 -12.86 11.92
C ILE A 28 -8.36 -14.12 12.40
N LEU A 29 -7.17 -14.41 11.85
CA LEU A 29 -6.38 -15.57 12.27
C LEU A 29 -5.97 -15.48 13.75
N ALA A 30 -5.61 -14.29 14.22
CA ALA A 30 -5.30 -14.05 15.63
C ALA A 30 -6.53 -14.29 16.53
N ALA A 31 -7.71 -13.78 16.14
CA ALA A 31 -8.96 -13.98 16.87
C ALA A 31 -9.37 -15.46 16.93
N LEU A 32 -9.10 -16.21 15.86
CA LEU A 32 -9.31 -17.65 15.77
C LEU A 32 -8.20 -18.48 16.47
N LYS A 33 -7.24 -17.83 17.14
CA LYS A 33 -6.13 -18.47 17.87
C LYS A 33 -5.28 -19.39 17.01
N PHE A 34 -5.10 -19.05 15.74
CA PHE A 34 -4.16 -19.78 14.88
C PHE A 34 -2.72 -19.66 15.41
N PRO A 35 -1.83 -20.58 15.01
CA PRO A 35 -0.42 -20.53 15.39
C PRO A 35 0.20 -19.18 15.03
N PHE A 36 1.11 -18.70 15.86
CA PHE A 36 1.78 -17.41 15.72
C PHE A 36 2.30 -17.13 14.29
N TRP A 37 2.94 -18.11 13.66
CA TRP A 37 3.44 -18.00 12.28
C TRP A 37 2.34 -17.73 11.26
N ALA A 38 1.15 -18.33 11.43
CA ALA A 38 0.02 -18.14 10.53
C ALA A 38 -0.55 -16.71 10.62
N VAL A 39 -0.38 -16.02 11.75
CA VAL A 39 -0.74 -14.60 11.92
C VAL A 39 0.33 -13.68 11.31
N LEU A 40 1.61 -14.04 11.41
CA LEU A 40 2.72 -13.22 10.89
C LEU A 40 2.84 -13.20 9.37
N VAL A 41 2.56 -14.33 8.70
CA VAL A 41 2.63 -14.41 7.23
C VAL A 41 1.78 -13.32 6.57
N PRO A 42 0.48 -13.16 6.88
CA PRO A 42 -0.32 -12.10 6.29
C PRO A 42 0.14 -10.68 6.68
N ILE A 43 0.68 -10.45 7.88
CA ILE A 43 1.29 -9.15 8.24
C ILE A 43 2.47 -8.83 7.31
N THR A 44 3.31 -9.82 7.03
CA THR A 44 4.46 -9.69 6.13
C THR A 44 4.00 -9.42 4.70
N LEU A 45 3.01 -10.17 4.21
CA LEU A 45 2.43 -9.98 2.88
C LEU A 45 1.74 -8.62 2.74
N ALA A 46 1.09 -8.13 3.80
CA ALA A 46 0.54 -6.78 3.86
C ALA A 46 1.66 -5.73 3.70
N GLY A 47 2.76 -5.88 4.44
CA GLY A 47 3.94 -5.02 4.33
C GLY A 47 4.56 -5.02 2.92
N VAL A 48 4.77 -6.19 2.32
CA VAL A 48 5.28 -6.34 0.95
C VAL A 48 4.33 -5.70 -0.07
N SER A 49 3.02 -5.84 0.12
CA SER A 49 2.01 -5.25 -0.76
C SER A 49 2.05 -3.73 -0.72
N VAL A 50 2.12 -3.14 0.47
CA VAL A 50 2.25 -1.68 0.65
C VAL A 50 3.57 -1.17 0.08
N PHE A 51 4.67 -1.88 0.33
CA PHE A 51 5.97 -1.50 -0.21
C PHE A 51 5.93 -1.46 -1.74
N SER A 52 5.42 -2.53 -2.35
CA SER A 52 5.30 -2.65 -3.80
C SER A 52 4.36 -1.59 -4.39
N LEU A 53 3.28 -1.24 -3.68
CA LEU A 53 2.38 -0.16 -4.06
C LEU A 53 3.11 1.19 -4.05
N GLY A 54 3.84 1.48 -2.97
CA GLY A 54 4.67 2.66 -2.84
C GLY A 54 5.71 2.77 -3.96
N PHE A 55 6.34 1.65 -4.31
CA PHE A 55 7.28 1.58 -5.43
C PHE A 55 6.61 1.88 -6.78
N CYS A 56 5.41 1.34 -7.03
CA CYS A 56 4.64 1.64 -8.23
C CYS A 56 4.31 3.13 -8.36
N ILE A 57 3.94 3.78 -7.25
CA ILE A 57 3.67 5.23 -7.20
C ILE A 57 4.97 6.02 -7.40
N PHE A 58 6.03 5.68 -6.68
CA PHE A 58 7.31 6.40 -6.71
C PHE A 58 7.98 6.35 -8.09
N ARG A 59 7.98 5.18 -8.73
CA ARG A 59 8.52 4.97 -10.07
C ARG A 59 7.55 5.35 -11.19
N ASP A 60 6.33 5.75 -10.82
CA ASP A 60 5.22 6.04 -11.73
C ASP A 60 4.96 4.93 -12.76
N ILE A 61 4.94 3.68 -12.28
CA ILE A 61 4.72 2.51 -13.15
C ILE A 61 3.34 2.64 -13.79
N LYS A 62 3.28 2.67 -15.12
CA LYS A 62 2.02 2.82 -15.88
C LYS A 62 1.18 4.03 -15.45
N ASN A 63 1.83 5.17 -15.22
CA ASN A 63 1.16 6.43 -14.84
C ASN A 63 0.39 6.35 -13.50
N THR A 64 0.78 5.44 -12.58
CA THR A 64 0.12 5.30 -11.27
C THR A 64 0.11 6.60 -10.46
N ALA A 65 1.21 7.36 -10.45
CA ALA A 65 1.30 8.64 -9.76
C ALA A 65 0.35 9.66 -10.39
N THR A 66 0.32 9.69 -11.72
CA THR A 66 -0.56 10.58 -12.48
C THR A 66 -2.04 10.26 -12.23
N THR A 67 -2.42 8.97 -12.24
CA THR A 67 -3.78 8.51 -11.91
C THR A 67 -4.15 8.82 -10.47
N TRP A 68 -3.24 8.60 -9.50
CA TRP A 68 -3.47 8.93 -8.10
C TRP A 68 -3.76 10.42 -7.92
N SER A 69 -2.97 11.29 -8.57
CA SER A 69 -3.17 12.74 -8.55
C SER A 69 -4.53 13.15 -9.10
N ARG A 70 -4.90 12.59 -10.27
CA ARG A 70 -6.19 12.86 -10.91
C ARG A 70 -7.34 12.53 -9.97
N LEU A 71 -7.32 11.32 -9.39
CA LEU A 71 -8.37 10.86 -8.48
C LEU A 71 -8.44 11.66 -7.18
N TYR A 72 -7.29 12.05 -6.63
CA TYR A 72 -7.25 12.92 -5.45
C TYR A 72 -7.91 14.28 -5.73
N ARG A 73 -7.62 14.90 -6.88
CA ARG A 73 -8.20 16.19 -7.26
C ARG A 73 -9.68 16.10 -7.60
N GLU A 74 -10.11 15.05 -8.29
CA GLU A 74 -11.53 14.75 -8.49
C GLU A 74 -12.27 14.62 -7.16
N SER A 75 -11.68 13.97 -6.15
CA SER A 75 -12.28 13.86 -4.81
C SER A 75 -12.40 15.21 -4.08
N LYS A 76 -11.66 16.22 -4.52
CA LYS A 76 -11.66 17.59 -4.00
C LYS A 76 -12.41 18.58 -4.89
N ASN A 77 -13.09 18.12 -5.95
CA ASN A 77 -13.75 18.95 -6.97
C ASN A 77 -12.82 19.97 -7.64
N ILE A 78 -11.52 19.66 -7.76
CA ILE A 78 -10.53 20.47 -8.47
C ILE A 78 -10.42 19.94 -9.90
N ALA A 79 -10.48 20.84 -10.90
CA ALA A 79 -10.38 20.46 -12.31
C ALA A 79 -9.07 19.69 -12.62
N PRO A 80 -9.11 18.64 -13.45
CA PRO A 80 -7.96 17.78 -13.73
C PRO A 80 -6.89 18.42 -14.63
N ASP A 81 -7.13 19.62 -15.17
CA ASP A 81 -6.33 20.28 -16.22
C ASP A 81 -4.94 20.79 -15.76
N GLY A 82 -4.54 20.52 -14.52
CA GLY A 82 -3.35 21.12 -13.90
C GLY A 82 -2.44 20.11 -13.21
N PHE A 83 -2.07 19.00 -13.87
CA PHE A 83 -0.91 18.23 -13.39
C PHE A 83 0.33 19.10 -13.61
N THR A 84 0.70 19.85 -12.58
CA THR A 84 1.88 20.70 -12.62
C THR A 84 3.09 19.89 -12.19
N ILE A 85 4.27 20.25 -12.70
CA ILE A 85 5.55 19.62 -12.29
C ILE A 85 5.73 19.65 -10.75
N ALA A 86 5.08 20.59 -10.06
CA ALA A 86 5.07 20.72 -8.60
C ALA A 86 4.38 19.57 -7.84
N ASP A 87 3.47 18.83 -8.48
CA ASP A 87 2.78 17.69 -7.85
C ASP A 87 3.65 16.41 -7.87
N VAL A 88 4.65 16.35 -8.76
CA VAL A 88 5.50 15.18 -8.96
C VAL A 88 6.34 14.85 -7.72
N PRO A 89 7.02 15.80 -7.05
CA PRO A 89 7.75 15.52 -5.81
C PRO A 89 6.82 15.04 -4.69
N THR A 90 5.63 15.63 -4.56
CA THR A 90 4.67 15.27 -3.51
C THR A 90 4.14 13.86 -3.69
N ILE A 91 3.77 13.47 -4.91
CA ILE A 91 3.27 12.11 -5.19
C ILE A 91 4.39 11.08 -5.04
N LYS A 92 5.60 11.39 -5.47
CA LYS A 92 6.78 10.55 -5.20
C LYS A 92 7.04 10.44 -3.70
N GLY A 93 6.92 11.53 -2.96
CA GLY A 93 6.98 11.55 -1.50
C GLY A 93 5.95 10.60 -0.87
N MET A 94 4.70 10.62 -1.33
CA MET A 94 3.68 9.66 -0.88
C MET A 94 4.06 8.21 -1.21
N GLY A 95 4.53 7.94 -2.43
CA GLY A 95 5.04 6.61 -2.81
C GLY A 95 6.18 6.15 -1.91
N PHE A 96 7.11 7.04 -1.57
CA PHE A 96 8.20 6.77 -0.63
C PHE A 96 7.72 6.50 0.79
N MET A 97 6.75 7.27 1.29
CA MET A 97 6.15 7.02 2.61
C MET A 97 5.46 5.66 2.67
N TYR A 98 4.78 5.24 1.60
CA TYR A 98 4.24 3.87 1.51
C TYR A 98 5.35 2.82 1.51
N MET A 99 6.45 3.04 0.79
CA MET A 99 7.61 2.15 0.87
C MET A 99 8.14 2.02 2.30
N LEU A 100 8.32 3.13 3.02
CA LEU A 100 8.75 3.10 4.43
C LEU A 100 7.76 2.35 5.32
N MET A 101 6.46 2.61 5.18
CA MET A 101 5.41 1.93 5.94
C MET A 101 5.45 0.42 5.68
N GLY A 102 5.53 -0.01 4.42
CA GLY A 102 5.65 -1.42 4.07
C GLY A 102 6.91 -2.07 4.66
N ALA A 103 8.05 -1.38 4.61
CA ALA A 103 9.29 -1.85 5.21
C ALA A 103 9.18 -1.99 6.74
N MET A 104 8.52 -1.06 7.42
CA MET A 104 8.27 -1.15 8.87
C MET A 104 7.41 -2.36 9.23
N PHE A 105 6.39 -2.69 8.44
CA PHE A 105 5.56 -3.88 8.67
C PHE A 105 6.37 -5.18 8.54
N VAL A 106 7.21 -5.26 7.50
CA VAL A 106 8.09 -6.43 7.31
C VAL A 106 9.14 -6.52 8.41
N ALA A 107 9.81 -5.42 8.74
CA ALA A 107 10.81 -5.37 9.80
C ALA A 107 10.21 -5.70 11.17
N GLY A 108 9.02 -5.16 11.49
CA GLY A 108 8.31 -5.46 12.73
C GLY A 108 7.88 -6.92 12.83
N SER A 109 7.37 -7.50 11.74
CA SER A 109 7.07 -8.94 11.64
C SER A 109 8.32 -9.79 11.94
N LEU A 110 9.43 -9.53 11.25
CA LEU A 110 10.69 -10.25 11.43
C LEU A 110 11.25 -10.07 12.84
N TRP A 111 11.21 -8.84 13.37
CA TRP A 111 11.62 -8.56 14.74
C TRP A 111 10.83 -9.40 15.74
N THR A 112 9.50 -9.48 15.57
CA THR A 112 8.62 -10.26 16.44
C THR A 112 8.96 -11.75 16.39
N VAL A 113 9.38 -12.27 15.24
CA VAL A 113 9.92 -13.65 15.14
C VAL A 113 11.15 -13.81 16.03
N PHE A 114 12.14 -12.91 15.89
CA PHE A 114 13.41 -13.03 16.63
C PHE A 114 13.24 -12.86 18.15
N THR A 115 12.27 -12.08 18.60
CA THR A 115 12.05 -11.82 20.04
C THR A 115 11.13 -12.83 20.70
N THR A 116 10.17 -13.41 19.97
CA THR A 116 9.13 -14.30 20.53
C THR A 116 9.47 -15.79 20.35
N ALA A 117 10.46 -16.12 19.52
CA ALA A 117 10.98 -17.49 19.37
C ALA A 117 12.06 -17.87 20.41
N ARG A 118 12.22 -17.07 21.47
CA ARG A 118 13.01 -17.41 22.67
C ARG A 118 12.10 -17.95 23.76
#